data_AF-A0A7X7MM55-F1
#
_entry.id   AF-A0A7X7MM55-F1
#
_cell.length_a   1.000
_cell.length_b   1.000
_cell.length_c   1.000
_cell.angle_alpha   90.00
_cell.angle_beta   90.00
_cell.angle_gamma   90.00
#
_symmetry.space_group_name_H-M   'P 1'
#
loop_
_entity.id
_entity.type
_entity.pdbx_description
1 polymer ?
#
loop_
_entity_poly.entity_id
_entity_poly.type
_entity_poly.pdbx_seq_one_letter_code
_entity_poly.pdbx_strand_id
1 'polypeptide(L)'
;MRILSCLLLTTLAAGAEPLTSRELLNGPGAALEKVVGARPGVIEEGAAVFTDRAFTYHQPPAGLKGLSALMGSINGGVPVTVSKDGLLTVLTPDPTIKGAFCSNAAELEARGFTWVQSPAQFQLFGESAVDTVRMYQKAVTRGESFTFKKWVVLAGVDFAGQDFFVPNARVARVVEALNADATRLDAKLNAQDILVNRPDYVVFVPRQPRDKAKRDPARPGDTYNDHFQVIEHAGLLYAFWTQASREADSDQHIAFSKSADKGESWSDPVLLAGSPNKKNPALLASWQQPMISTSGRIYCLWNQQTTSRGPHCGQMFGAYSD
;
A
#
# COMPACT_ATOMS: atom_id res chain seq x y z
N MET A 1 28.86 -64.66 -9.81
CA MET A 1 27.79 -64.59 -8.80
C MET A 1 28.34 -63.87 -7.56
N ARG A 2 28.10 -62.56 -7.44
CA ARG A 2 28.44 -61.75 -6.26
C ARG A 2 27.24 -60.85 -6.01
N ILE A 3 26.58 -61.06 -4.88
CA ILE A 3 25.44 -60.26 -4.41
C ILE A 3 26.03 -59.09 -3.63
N LEU A 4 25.84 -57.87 -4.12
CA LEU A 4 26.09 -56.64 -3.37
C LEU A 4 24.82 -56.34 -2.55
N SER A 5 24.90 -56.52 -1.23
CA SER A 5 23.86 -56.06 -0.32
C SER A 5 23.97 -54.55 -0.15
N CYS A 6 23.06 -53.79 -0.75
CA CYS A 6 22.84 -52.38 -0.41
C CYS A 6 22.21 -52.31 0.98
N LEU A 7 22.97 -51.79 1.95
CA LEU A 7 22.44 -51.38 3.24
C LEU A 7 21.66 -50.08 3.03
N LEU A 8 20.32 -50.15 3.02
CA LEU A 8 19.49 -48.96 3.22
C LEU A 8 19.64 -48.53 4.69
N LEU A 9 20.35 -47.43 4.94
CA LEU A 9 20.18 -46.69 6.19
C LEU A 9 18.85 -45.92 6.10
N THR A 10 17.80 -46.50 6.66
CA THR A 10 16.62 -45.74 7.07
C THR A 10 16.97 -44.97 8.34
N THR A 11 17.30 -43.69 8.21
CA THR A 11 17.32 -42.78 9.35
C THR A 11 15.88 -42.55 9.78
N LEU A 12 15.44 -43.28 10.82
CA LEU A 12 14.30 -42.89 11.63
C LEU A 12 14.63 -41.53 12.26
N ALA A 13 14.00 -40.46 11.76
CA ALA A 13 13.98 -39.19 12.45
C ALA A 13 13.18 -39.38 13.74
N ALA A 14 13.88 -39.71 14.83
CA ALA A 14 13.34 -39.57 16.17
C ALA A 14 13.00 -38.08 16.36
N GLY A 15 11.74 -37.78 16.71
CA GLY A 15 11.29 -36.41 16.96
C GLY A 15 12.10 -35.81 18.10
N ALA A 16 13.02 -34.92 17.76
CA ALA A 16 13.66 -34.08 18.75
C ALA A 16 12.59 -33.13 19.31
N GLU A 17 12.53 -33.03 20.64
CA GLU A 17 11.70 -32.02 21.31
C GLU A 17 12.04 -30.63 20.76
N PRO A 18 11.03 -29.75 20.56
CA PRO A 18 11.28 -28.41 20.04
C PRO A 18 12.21 -27.64 20.97
N LEU A 19 13.11 -26.84 20.39
CA LEU A 19 13.88 -25.87 21.17
C LEU A 19 12.90 -24.91 21.84
N THR A 20 13.04 -24.71 23.15
CA THR A 20 12.17 -23.81 23.91
C THR A 20 12.97 -22.79 24.69
N SER A 21 12.40 -21.60 24.84
CA SER A 21 12.88 -20.57 25.77
C SER A 21 11.73 -20.10 26.64
N ARG A 22 12.01 -19.79 27.91
CA ARG A 22 10.98 -19.23 28.80
C ARG A 22 10.60 -17.82 28.40
N GLU A 23 11.56 -17.03 27.96
CA GLU A 23 11.40 -15.61 27.61
C GLU A 23 11.83 -15.36 26.15
N LEU A 24 11.48 -14.20 25.62
CA LEU A 24 11.95 -13.75 24.31
C LEU A 24 13.48 -13.67 24.32
N LEU A 25 14.08 -14.16 23.24
CA LEU A 25 15.48 -13.96 22.94
C LEU A 25 15.72 -12.46 22.67
N ASN A 26 16.88 -11.96 23.13
CA ASN A 26 17.29 -10.58 22.94
C ASN A 26 18.30 -10.48 21.78
N GLY A 27 18.21 -9.41 21.01
CA GLY A 27 19.15 -9.12 19.92
C GLY A 27 18.57 -8.10 18.93
N PRO A 28 19.40 -7.52 18.06
CA PRO A 28 18.91 -6.68 16.98
C PRO A 28 18.06 -7.49 16.01
N GLY A 29 17.02 -6.87 15.45
CA GLY A 29 16.21 -7.47 14.40
C GLY A 29 17.03 -7.79 13.15
N ALA A 30 16.74 -8.93 12.50
CA ALA A 30 17.30 -9.23 11.19
C ALA A 30 16.72 -8.27 10.15
N ALA A 31 17.55 -7.82 9.20
CA ALA A 31 17.03 -7.12 8.01
C ALA A 31 16.79 -8.13 6.89
N LEU A 32 15.74 -7.89 6.12
CA LEU A 32 15.36 -8.71 4.99
C LEU A 32 15.61 -7.95 3.69
N GLU A 33 15.98 -8.64 2.62
CA GLU A 33 15.92 -8.10 1.26
C GLU A 33 14.49 -7.62 0.95
N LYS A 34 14.35 -6.70 -0.01
CA LYS A 34 13.04 -6.13 -0.39
C LYS A 34 11.99 -7.22 -0.61
N VAL A 35 10.99 -7.26 0.27
CA VAL A 35 9.89 -8.23 0.15
C VAL A 35 8.77 -7.57 -0.63
N VAL A 36 8.55 -8.04 -1.86
CA VAL A 36 7.55 -7.45 -2.77
C VAL A 36 6.16 -7.51 -2.14
N GLY A 37 5.46 -6.38 -2.11
CA GLY A 37 4.12 -6.26 -1.54
C GLY A 37 4.08 -6.11 -0.01
N ALA A 38 5.23 -6.23 0.68
CA ALA A 38 5.29 -5.96 2.11
C ALA A 38 5.26 -4.46 2.44
N ARG A 39 4.81 -4.15 3.65
CA ARG A 39 4.72 -2.79 4.21
C ARG A 39 5.32 -2.75 5.61
N PRO A 40 5.81 -1.58 6.06
CA PRO A 40 6.13 -1.41 7.46
C PRO A 40 4.84 -1.48 8.27
N GLY A 41 4.89 -2.21 9.38
CA GLY A 41 3.86 -2.26 10.41
C GLY A 41 4.47 -2.14 11.79
N VAL A 42 3.61 -2.05 12.79
CA VAL A 42 3.97 -2.08 14.21
C VAL A 42 3.01 -3.02 14.93
N ILE A 43 3.51 -3.77 15.89
CA ILE A 43 2.69 -4.65 16.73
C ILE A 43 2.10 -3.82 17.87
N GLU A 44 0.90 -3.31 17.64
CA GLU A 44 0.13 -2.53 18.60
C GLU A 44 -1.34 -2.92 18.52
N GLU A 45 -2.05 -2.84 19.63
CA GLU A 45 -3.50 -3.06 19.67
C GLU A 45 -4.22 -2.17 18.63
N GLY A 46 -5.06 -2.78 17.80
CA GLY A 46 -5.78 -2.10 16.72
C GLY A 46 -4.97 -1.84 15.45
N ALA A 47 -3.65 -2.06 15.42
CA ALA A 47 -2.85 -1.93 14.20
C ALA A 47 -3.11 -3.09 13.22
N ALA A 48 -2.99 -2.82 11.91
CA ALA A 48 -3.25 -3.82 10.87
C ALA A 48 -2.21 -4.97 10.89
N VAL A 49 -2.67 -6.20 10.68
CA VAL A 49 -1.82 -7.41 10.68
C VAL A 49 -1.33 -7.78 9.27
N PHE A 50 -2.19 -7.64 8.26
CA PHE A 50 -1.91 -8.03 6.87
C PHE A 50 -2.26 -6.92 5.89
N THR A 51 -1.62 -6.93 4.73
CA THR A 51 -1.88 -5.94 3.67
C THR A 51 -3.18 -6.19 2.90
N ASP A 52 -3.74 -7.40 2.97
CA ASP A 52 -4.85 -7.86 2.15
C ASP A 52 -6.06 -8.35 2.95
N ARG A 53 -6.06 -8.14 4.27
CA ARG A 53 -7.18 -8.47 5.16
C ARG A 53 -7.37 -7.39 6.21
N ALA A 54 -8.63 -7.12 6.57
CA ALA A 54 -9.00 -6.14 7.60
C ALA A 54 -8.88 -6.73 9.02
N PHE A 55 -7.79 -7.43 9.32
CA PHE A 55 -7.49 -7.92 10.67
C PHE A 55 -6.59 -6.94 11.40
N THR A 56 -6.86 -6.74 12.68
CA THR A 56 -6.08 -5.89 13.57
C THR A 56 -5.57 -6.69 14.75
N TYR A 57 -4.40 -6.33 15.29
CA TYR A 57 -3.87 -6.98 16.48
C TYR A 57 -4.83 -6.74 17.65
N HIS A 58 -5.07 -7.79 18.44
CA HIS A 58 -5.89 -7.72 19.65
C HIS A 58 -5.08 -7.12 20.80
N GLN A 59 -4.63 -7.92 21.76
CA GLN A 59 -3.78 -7.47 22.86
C GLN A 59 -2.41 -8.15 22.78
N PRO A 60 -1.44 -7.57 22.04
CA PRO A 60 -0.10 -8.12 21.97
C PRO A 60 0.55 -8.27 23.35
N PRO A 61 1.26 -9.38 23.62
CA PRO A 61 2.06 -9.53 24.83
C PRO A 61 3.07 -8.40 24.96
N ALA A 62 3.41 -8.02 26.20
CA ALA A 62 4.29 -6.87 26.49
C ALA A 62 5.64 -6.92 25.75
N GLY A 63 6.21 -8.12 25.55
CA GLY A 63 7.47 -8.29 24.84
C GLY A 63 7.40 -8.12 23.32
N LEU A 64 6.20 -8.14 22.73
CA LEU A 64 6.00 -7.87 21.30
C LEU A 64 5.49 -6.46 21.02
N LYS A 65 4.85 -5.82 21.99
CA LYS A 65 4.25 -4.50 21.84
C LYS A 65 5.31 -3.47 21.40
N GLY A 66 4.99 -2.72 20.36
CA GLY A 66 5.87 -1.70 19.77
C GLY A 66 6.96 -2.24 18.84
N LEU A 67 7.12 -3.56 18.69
CA LEU A 67 8.05 -4.11 17.71
C LEU A 67 7.59 -3.77 16.29
N SER A 68 8.57 -3.52 15.41
CA SER A 68 8.34 -3.44 13.97
C SER A 68 7.75 -4.76 13.45
N ALA A 69 6.86 -4.68 12.47
CA ALA A 69 6.34 -5.83 11.76
C ALA A 69 6.57 -5.65 10.26
N LEU A 70 6.97 -6.73 9.57
CA LEU A 70 6.91 -6.77 8.11
C LEU A 70 5.54 -7.28 7.70
N MET A 71 4.63 -6.36 7.41
CA MET A 71 3.24 -6.67 7.09
C MET A 71 3.15 -7.11 5.62
N GLY A 72 2.78 -8.37 5.38
CA GLY A 72 2.57 -8.95 4.04
C GLY A 72 1.13 -9.41 3.81
N SER A 73 0.89 -10.11 2.70
CA SER A 73 -0.38 -10.81 2.45
C SER A 73 -0.55 -11.97 3.43
N ILE A 74 -1.78 -12.21 3.89
CA ILE A 74 -2.10 -13.38 4.74
C ILE A 74 -1.74 -14.70 4.06
N ASN A 75 -1.72 -14.77 2.73
CA ASN A 75 -1.48 -16.03 2.02
C ASN A 75 -0.02 -16.51 2.09
N GLY A 76 0.91 -15.65 2.51
CA GLY A 76 2.33 -15.98 2.57
C GLY A 76 2.90 -16.32 1.18
N GLY A 77 3.84 -17.27 1.14
CA GLY A 77 4.41 -17.83 -0.10
C GLY A 77 5.47 -16.98 -0.79
N VAL A 78 5.71 -15.75 -0.32
CA VAL A 78 6.80 -14.91 -0.80
C VAL A 78 8.09 -15.29 -0.06
N PRO A 79 9.20 -15.60 -0.78
CA PRO A 79 10.50 -15.83 -0.14
C PRO A 79 10.98 -14.59 0.62
N VAL A 80 11.54 -14.79 1.80
CA VAL A 80 12.23 -13.76 2.57
C VAL A 80 13.68 -14.17 2.76
N THR A 81 14.59 -13.33 2.27
CA THR A 81 16.03 -13.55 2.35
C THR A 81 16.64 -12.54 3.30
N VAL A 82 17.50 -12.99 4.21
CA VAL A 82 18.16 -12.15 5.20
C VAL A 82 19.25 -11.31 4.53
N SER A 83 19.13 -9.99 4.59
CA SER A 83 20.10 -9.04 4.07
C SER A 83 21.13 -8.59 5.12
N LYS A 84 20.77 -8.68 6.41
CA LYS A 84 21.63 -8.39 7.56
C LYS A 84 21.30 -9.35 8.71
N ASP A 85 22.35 -9.91 9.31
CA ASP A 85 22.27 -10.79 10.48
C ASP A 85 21.41 -10.17 11.60
N GLY A 86 20.74 -11.03 12.35
CA GLY A 86 19.95 -10.60 13.50
C GLY A 86 18.96 -11.66 13.95
N LEU A 87 18.01 -11.25 14.77
CA LEU A 87 16.96 -12.09 15.30
C LEU A 87 15.72 -11.99 14.41
N LEU A 88 15.22 -13.13 13.93
CA LEU A 88 13.94 -13.21 13.23
C LEU A 88 12.89 -13.80 14.17
N THR A 89 11.83 -13.02 14.42
CA THR A 89 10.66 -13.48 15.20
C THR A 89 9.52 -13.78 14.26
N VAL A 90 8.94 -14.98 14.37
CA VAL A 90 7.85 -15.48 13.52
C VAL A 90 6.67 -15.86 14.41
N LEU A 91 5.51 -15.30 14.12
CA LEU A 91 4.24 -15.67 14.74
C LEU A 91 3.45 -16.54 13.77
N THR A 92 2.93 -17.66 14.23
CA THR A 92 2.14 -18.60 13.42
C THR A 92 1.08 -19.28 14.29
N PRO A 93 -0.08 -19.71 13.73
CA PRO A 93 -1.11 -20.42 14.49
C PRO A 93 -0.56 -21.57 15.34
N ASP A 94 -1.11 -21.77 16.53
CA ASP A 94 -0.73 -22.90 17.39
C ASP A 94 -1.12 -24.23 16.70
N PRO A 95 -0.17 -25.15 16.45
CA PRO A 95 -0.44 -26.40 15.72
C PRO A 95 -1.35 -27.37 16.49
N THR A 96 -1.52 -27.19 17.80
CA THR A 96 -2.38 -28.04 18.65
C THR A 96 -3.86 -27.70 18.54
N ILE A 97 -4.19 -26.53 17.98
CA ILE A 97 -5.57 -26.10 17.81
C ILE A 97 -6.20 -26.79 16.61
N LYS A 98 -7.30 -27.51 16.85
CA LYS A 98 -8.06 -28.19 15.79
C LYS A 98 -8.49 -27.20 14.72
N GLY A 99 -8.07 -27.44 13.47
CA GLY A 99 -8.38 -26.58 12.32
C GLY A 99 -7.27 -25.60 11.94
N ALA A 100 -6.21 -25.45 12.74
CA ALA A 100 -5.05 -24.62 12.44
C ALA A 100 -4.07 -25.29 11.45
N PHE A 101 -4.57 -25.87 10.35
CA PHE A 101 -3.79 -26.61 9.34
C PHE A 101 -2.68 -25.80 8.68
N CYS A 102 -2.76 -24.48 8.82
CA CYS A 102 -1.89 -23.51 8.20
C CYS A 102 -0.69 -23.13 9.10
N SER A 103 -0.57 -23.73 10.30
CA SER A 103 0.57 -23.50 11.20
C SER A 103 1.93 -23.89 10.59
N ASN A 104 2.89 -22.98 10.62
CA ASN A 104 4.30 -23.17 10.23
C ASN A 104 5.19 -23.77 11.33
N ALA A 105 4.63 -24.15 12.49
CA ALA A 105 5.39 -24.56 13.67
C ALA A 105 6.38 -25.70 13.39
N ALA A 106 5.94 -26.78 12.75
CA ALA A 106 6.78 -27.93 12.46
C ALA A 106 7.97 -27.57 11.55
N GLU A 107 7.75 -26.73 10.52
CA GLU A 107 8.82 -26.27 9.63
C GLU A 107 9.79 -25.31 10.33
N LEU A 108 9.31 -24.49 11.26
CA LEU A 108 10.14 -23.59 12.08
C LEU A 108 11.01 -24.41 13.05
N GLU A 109 10.43 -25.38 13.75
CA GLU A 109 11.13 -26.27 14.69
C GLU A 109 12.22 -27.07 13.96
N ALA A 110 11.91 -27.66 12.80
CA ALA A 110 12.89 -28.37 11.98
C ALA A 110 14.05 -27.48 11.47
N ARG A 111 13.84 -26.17 11.42
CA ARG A 111 14.86 -25.18 11.01
C ARG A 111 15.59 -24.55 12.19
N GLY A 112 15.40 -25.06 13.41
CA GLY A 112 16.08 -24.62 14.61
C GLY A 112 15.55 -23.32 15.20
N PHE A 113 14.29 -22.97 14.92
CA PHE A 113 13.65 -21.88 15.67
C PHE A 113 13.29 -22.36 17.08
N THR A 114 13.42 -21.43 18.03
CA THR A 114 13.10 -21.64 19.44
C THR A 114 11.69 -21.15 19.72
N TRP A 115 10.83 -22.01 20.27
CA TRP A 115 9.49 -21.66 20.75
C TRP A 115 9.57 -20.93 22.09
N VAL A 116 9.05 -19.70 22.11
CA VAL A 116 9.00 -18.87 23.32
C VAL A 116 7.74 -19.21 24.13
N GLN A 117 7.92 -19.51 25.42
CA GLN A 117 6.88 -20.06 26.29
C GLN A 117 6.20 -19.04 27.23
N SER A 118 6.61 -17.77 27.22
CA SER A 118 5.97 -16.71 28.00
C SER A 118 5.53 -15.52 27.13
N PRO A 119 4.24 -15.44 26.75
CA PRO A 119 3.25 -16.52 26.87
C PRO A 119 3.52 -17.67 25.88
N ALA A 120 3.05 -18.88 26.20
CA ALA A 120 3.21 -20.03 25.31
C ALA A 120 2.38 -19.89 24.03
N GLN A 121 1.22 -19.24 24.15
CA GLN A 121 0.34 -18.88 23.05
C GLN A 121 -0.48 -17.62 23.40
N PHE A 122 -0.98 -16.90 22.41
CA PHE A 122 -1.90 -15.78 22.61
C PHE A 122 -2.77 -15.52 21.38
N GLN A 123 -3.93 -14.90 21.57
CA GLN A 123 -4.83 -14.51 20.47
C GLN A 123 -4.21 -13.33 19.68
N LEU A 124 -3.87 -13.54 18.41
CA LEU A 124 -3.24 -12.48 17.62
C LEU A 124 -4.25 -11.44 17.15
N PHE A 125 -5.37 -11.90 16.58
CA PHE A 125 -6.46 -11.10 16.04
C PHE A 125 -7.75 -11.91 16.07
N GLY A 126 -8.90 -11.26 15.85
CA GLY A 126 -10.19 -11.94 15.76
C GLY A 126 -10.57 -12.72 17.02
N GLU A 127 -11.62 -13.54 16.91
CA GLU A 127 -12.17 -14.34 18.02
C GLU A 127 -12.04 -15.85 17.79
N SER A 128 -11.60 -16.27 16.60
CA SER A 128 -11.49 -17.69 16.28
C SER A 128 -10.29 -18.30 16.99
N ALA A 129 -10.45 -19.51 17.53
CA ALA A 129 -9.36 -20.21 18.20
C ALA A 129 -8.16 -20.44 17.28
N VAL A 130 -8.38 -20.62 15.97
CA VAL A 130 -7.28 -20.84 15.00
C VAL A 130 -6.39 -19.62 14.80
N ASP A 131 -6.79 -18.45 15.30
CA ASP A 131 -6.02 -17.21 15.26
C ASP A 131 -5.16 -16.99 16.53
N THR A 132 -5.19 -17.96 17.47
CA THR A 132 -4.20 -18.06 18.55
C THR A 132 -2.88 -18.57 18.00
N VAL A 133 -1.78 -17.89 18.33
CA VAL A 133 -0.45 -18.12 17.77
C VAL A 133 0.58 -18.52 18.82
N ARG A 134 1.63 -19.20 18.35
CA ARG A 134 2.92 -19.34 19.04
C ARG A 134 3.94 -18.35 18.50
N MET A 135 4.97 -18.08 19.30
CA MET A 135 6.11 -17.25 18.95
C MET A 135 7.36 -18.11 18.75
N TYR A 136 8.02 -17.94 17.61
CA TYR A 136 9.27 -18.64 17.29
C TYR A 136 10.38 -17.63 16.99
N GLN A 137 11.58 -17.85 17.52
CA GLN A 137 12.73 -16.97 17.30
C GLN A 137 13.96 -17.74 16.85
N LYS A 138 14.72 -17.17 15.91
CA LYS A 138 16.00 -17.72 15.47
C LYS A 138 16.99 -16.59 15.18
N ALA A 139 18.22 -16.74 15.65
CA ALA A 139 19.34 -15.94 15.16
C ALA A 139 19.66 -16.39 13.74
N VAL A 140 19.51 -15.49 12.77
CA VAL A 140 19.69 -15.77 11.35
C VAL A 140 20.88 -14.99 10.80
N THR A 141 21.51 -15.57 9.79
CA THR A 141 22.68 -15.03 9.09
C THR A 141 22.30 -14.54 7.69
N ARG A 142 23.01 -13.54 7.19
CA ARG A 142 22.85 -13.00 5.85
C ARG A 142 22.94 -14.10 4.80
N GLY A 143 21.98 -14.12 3.89
CA GLY A 143 21.85 -15.13 2.84
C GLY A 143 20.95 -16.31 3.21
N GLU A 144 20.58 -16.49 4.48
CA GLU A 144 19.52 -17.45 4.83
C GLU A 144 18.19 -17.01 4.20
N SER A 145 17.41 -17.99 3.71
CA SER A 145 16.15 -17.74 3.02
C SER A 145 15.04 -18.67 3.51
N PHE A 146 13.85 -18.11 3.67
CA PHE A 146 12.67 -18.78 4.18
C PHE A 146 11.46 -18.50 3.29
N THR A 147 10.65 -19.53 3.04
CA THR A 147 9.33 -19.36 2.42
C THR A 147 8.31 -19.91 3.39
N PHE A 148 7.44 -19.04 3.89
CA PHE A 148 6.42 -19.40 4.87
C PHE A 148 5.08 -19.65 4.17
N LYS A 149 4.32 -20.65 4.62
CA LYS A 149 2.94 -20.88 4.16
C LYS A 149 1.99 -19.90 4.86
N LYS A 150 0.77 -19.78 4.32
CA LYS A 150 -0.35 -19.12 4.99
C LYS A 150 -0.46 -19.66 6.41
N TRP A 151 -0.48 -18.86 7.47
CA TRP A 151 -0.04 -17.47 7.52
C TRP A 151 1.03 -17.30 8.59
N VAL A 152 1.85 -16.26 8.43
CA VAL A 152 2.85 -15.84 9.42
C VAL A 152 2.86 -14.33 9.58
N VAL A 153 3.30 -13.85 10.74
CA VAL A 153 3.71 -12.46 10.96
C VAL A 153 5.20 -12.45 11.30
N LEU A 154 5.95 -11.58 10.61
CA LEU A 154 7.36 -11.35 10.88
C LEU A 154 7.50 -10.12 11.77
N ALA A 155 8.00 -10.34 12.98
CA ALA A 155 8.07 -9.35 14.05
C ALA A 155 9.53 -8.99 14.37
N GLY A 156 9.73 -7.76 14.87
CA GLY A 156 11.04 -7.23 15.26
C GLY A 156 12.04 -7.15 14.11
N VAL A 157 11.60 -6.90 12.88
CA VAL A 157 12.48 -6.82 11.70
C VAL A 157 13.18 -5.46 11.61
N ASP A 158 14.42 -5.45 11.14
CA ASP A 158 15.12 -4.23 10.74
C ASP A 158 14.73 -3.86 9.30
N PHE A 159 14.34 -2.59 9.08
CA PHE A 159 13.89 -2.10 7.78
C PHE A 159 15.03 -1.64 6.86
N ALA A 160 16.30 -1.74 7.28
CA ALA A 160 17.45 -1.31 6.48
C ALA A 160 17.56 -1.96 5.08
N GLY A 161 17.01 -3.16 4.88
CA GLY A 161 16.96 -3.82 3.58
C GLY A 161 15.66 -3.60 2.79
N GLN A 162 14.72 -2.83 3.35
CA GLN A 162 13.45 -2.48 2.72
C GLN A 162 13.53 -1.09 2.11
N ASP A 163 12.92 -0.94 0.94
CA ASP A 163 12.76 0.34 0.26
C ASP A 163 11.32 0.80 0.50
N PHE A 164 11.00 1.15 1.76
CA PHE A 164 9.69 1.69 2.08
C PHE A 164 9.64 3.16 1.74
N PHE A 165 8.58 3.53 1.02
CA PHE A 165 8.31 4.93 0.80
C PHE A 165 7.87 5.58 2.10
N VAL A 166 8.72 6.47 2.61
CA VAL A 166 8.33 7.42 3.64
C VAL A 166 7.89 8.68 2.90
N PRO A 167 6.58 9.00 2.90
CA PRO A 167 6.12 10.21 2.24
C PRO A 167 6.75 11.45 2.90
N ASN A 168 7.06 12.45 2.09
CA ASN A 168 7.38 13.78 2.61
C ASN A 168 6.17 14.34 3.41
N ALA A 169 6.39 15.39 4.20
CA ALA A 169 5.36 15.92 5.10
C ALA A 169 4.06 16.31 4.38
N ARG A 170 4.13 16.83 3.15
CA ARG A 170 2.95 17.22 2.36
C ARG A 170 2.11 16.00 1.95
N VAL A 171 2.74 14.94 1.47
CA VAL A 171 2.04 13.72 1.08
C VAL A 171 1.53 12.97 2.31
N ALA A 172 2.31 12.95 3.39
CA ALA A 172 1.91 12.33 4.66
C ALA A 172 0.59 12.92 5.17
N ARG A 173 0.44 14.26 5.18
CA ARG A 173 -0.81 14.92 5.59
C ARG A 173 -2.02 14.51 4.76
N VAL A 174 -1.85 14.33 3.44
CA VAL A 174 -2.95 13.87 2.57
C VAL A 174 -3.32 12.41 2.88
N VAL A 175 -2.34 11.54 3.08
CA VAL A 175 -2.54 10.14 3.47
C VAL A 175 -3.27 10.04 4.82
N GLU A 176 -2.83 10.82 5.81
CA GLU A 176 -3.46 10.89 7.14
C GLU A 176 -4.91 11.38 7.05
N ALA A 177 -5.15 12.47 6.30
CA ALA A 177 -6.49 13.00 6.10
C ALA A 177 -7.42 11.97 5.44
N LEU A 178 -6.95 11.26 4.41
CA LEU A 178 -7.73 10.19 3.76
C LEU A 178 -7.98 8.99 4.69
N ASN A 179 -7.01 8.61 5.53
CA ASN A 179 -7.21 7.52 6.49
C ASN A 179 -8.24 7.88 7.57
N ALA A 180 -8.33 9.17 7.94
CA ALA A 180 -9.30 9.69 8.89
C ALA A 180 -10.68 10.00 8.28
N ASP A 181 -10.77 10.13 6.95
CA ASP A 181 -12.02 10.48 6.26
C ASP A 181 -12.98 9.29 6.16
N ALA A 182 -13.91 9.20 7.11
CA ALA A 182 -14.99 8.21 7.11
C ALA A 182 -16.15 8.54 6.15
N THR A 183 -16.17 9.73 5.54
CA THR A 183 -17.25 10.19 4.64
C THR A 183 -17.04 9.72 3.20
N ARG A 184 -15.79 9.44 2.81
CA ARG A 184 -15.42 8.96 1.47
C ARG A 184 -15.22 7.45 1.45
N LEU A 185 -16.00 6.77 0.61
CA LEU A 185 -15.98 5.30 0.51
C LEU A 185 -14.60 4.71 0.19
N ASP A 186 -13.84 5.37 -0.70
CA ASP A 186 -12.55 4.87 -1.18
C ASP A 186 -11.35 5.55 -0.51
N ALA A 187 -11.54 6.30 0.59
CA ALA A 187 -10.48 7.12 1.18
C ALA A 187 -9.23 6.31 1.56
N LYS A 188 -9.41 5.20 2.27
CA LYS A 188 -8.32 4.30 2.68
C LYS A 188 -7.64 3.63 1.49
N LEU A 189 -8.39 3.30 0.44
CA LEU A 189 -7.82 2.75 -0.81
C LEU A 189 -7.01 3.81 -1.56
N ASN A 190 -7.49 5.06 -1.63
CA ASN A 190 -6.74 6.17 -2.21
C ASN A 190 -5.45 6.46 -1.43
N ALA A 191 -5.50 6.44 -0.09
CA ALA A 191 -4.32 6.58 0.77
C ALA A 191 -3.29 5.47 0.48
N GLN A 192 -3.77 4.24 0.33
CA GLN A 192 -2.95 3.10 -0.07
C GLN A 192 -2.30 3.30 -1.44
N ASP A 193 -3.05 3.76 -2.44
CA ASP A 193 -2.51 3.96 -3.80
C ASP A 193 -1.47 5.08 -3.85
N ILE A 194 -1.63 6.15 -3.06
CA ILE A 194 -0.61 7.20 -2.91
C ILE A 194 0.70 6.60 -2.40
N LEU A 195 0.65 5.80 -1.33
CA LEU A 195 1.85 5.17 -0.75
C LEU A 195 2.53 4.19 -1.73
N VAL A 196 1.74 3.51 -2.57
CA VAL A 196 2.26 2.59 -3.60
C VAL A 196 2.95 3.35 -4.74
N ASN A 197 2.37 4.47 -5.20
CA ASN A 197 2.88 5.24 -6.32
C ASN A 197 4.01 6.21 -5.95
N ARG A 198 4.22 6.48 -4.66
CA ARG A 198 5.35 7.25 -4.13
C ARG A 198 5.49 8.67 -4.73
N PRO A 199 4.41 9.47 -4.84
CA PRO A 199 4.51 10.78 -5.47
C PRO A 199 5.22 11.77 -4.55
N ASP A 200 5.82 12.80 -5.13
CA ASP A 200 6.28 13.98 -4.38
C ASP A 200 5.13 14.94 -4.02
N TYR A 201 4.08 14.97 -4.86
CA TYR A 201 2.91 15.85 -4.74
C TYR A 201 1.61 15.07 -4.94
N VAL A 202 0.60 15.42 -4.16
CA VAL A 202 -0.79 15.03 -4.42
C VAL A 202 -1.58 16.31 -4.69
N VAL A 203 -1.98 16.52 -5.95
CA VAL A 203 -2.69 17.75 -6.37
C VAL A 203 -4.20 17.59 -6.20
N PHE A 204 -4.75 16.46 -6.62
CA PHE A 204 -6.17 16.21 -6.56
C PHE A 204 -6.46 14.72 -6.35
N VAL A 205 -7.43 14.41 -5.48
CA VAL A 205 -7.97 13.07 -5.28
C VAL A 205 -9.47 13.14 -5.54
N PRO A 206 -10.00 12.39 -6.52
CA PRO A 206 -11.42 12.39 -6.82
C PRO A 206 -12.31 12.16 -5.60
N ARG A 207 -13.43 12.88 -5.51
CA ARG A 207 -14.34 12.77 -4.36
C ARG A 207 -15.43 11.74 -4.58
N GLN A 208 -15.79 11.48 -5.82
CA GLN A 208 -16.77 10.44 -6.16
C GLN A 208 -16.17 9.04 -5.98
N PRO A 209 -16.97 8.05 -5.59
CA PRO A 209 -16.50 6.69 -5.45
C PRO A 209 -16.10 6.06 -6.80
N ARG A 210 -15.13 5.15 -6.73
CA ARG A 210 -14.69 4.32 -7.85
C ARG A 210 -15.84 3.47 -8.37
N ASP A 211 -16.66 2.92 -7.47
CA ASP A 211 -17.89 2.20 -7.79
C ASP A 211 -18.91 3.13 -8.47
N LYS A 212 -19.13 2.89 -9.76
CA LYS A 212 -20.05 3.67 -10.59
C LYS A 212 -21.48 3.71 -10.03
N ALA A 213 -21.94 2.64 -9.38
CA ALA A 213 -23.30 2.56 -8.85
C ALA A 213 -23.53 3.48 -7.64
N LYS A 214 -22.45 3.94 -6.99
CA LYS A 214 -22.51 4.78 -5.78
C LYS A 214 -22.20 6.26 -6.05
N ARG A 215 -21.97 6.63 -7.31
CA ARG A 215 -21.64 8.01 -7.69
C ARG A 215 -22.87 8.90 -7.63
N ASP A 216 -22.70 10.13 -7.15
CA ASP A 216 -23.74 11.17 -7.21
C ASP A 216 -23.89 11.65 -8.66
N PRO A 217 -25.03 11.38 -9.33
CA PRO A 217 -25.26 11.79 -10.71
C PRO A 217 -25.35 13.32 -10.88
N ALA A 218 -25.53 14.08 -9.79
CA ALA A 218 -25.53 15.55 -9.81
C ALA A 218 -24.12 16.16 -9.78
N ARG A 219 -23.08 15.36 -9.52
CA ARG A 219 -21.66 15.79 -9.52
C ARG A 219 -20.81 14.96 -10.50
N PRO A 220 -21.19 14.88 -11.78
CA PRO A 220 -20.41 14.16 -12.78
C PRO A 220 -19.08 14.91 -13.04
N GLY A 221 -18.06 14.21 -13.52
CA GLY A 221 -16.79 14.83 -13.90
C GLY A 221 -15.67 14.68 -12.86
N ASP A 222 -15.94 14.11 -11.69
CA ASP A 222 -14.97 14.01 -10.57
C ASP A 222 -14.53 12.56 -10.33
N THR A 223 -14.01 11.86 -11.36
CA THR A 223 -13.51 10.47 -11.20
C THR A 223 -12.33 10.10 -12.09
N TYR A 224 -12.21 10.71 -13.26
CA TYR A 224 -11.15 10.45 -14.23
C TYR A 224 -10.30 11.70 -14.38
N ASN A 225 -8.98 11.54 -14.39
CA ASN A 225 -8.02 12.62 -14.62
C ASN A 225 -6.93 12.12 -15.58
N ASP A 226 -6.60 12.89 -16.60
CA ASP A 226 -5.53 12.60 -17.56
C ASP A 226 -4.82 13.88 -18.02
N HIS A 227 -3.73 13.71 -18.77
CA HIS A 227 -2.95 14.80 -19.36
C HIS A 227 -2.57 15.91 -18.34
N PHE A 228 -2.04 15.53 -17.18
CA PHE A 228 -1.70 16.46 -16.10
C PHE A 228 -0.40 17.24 -16.39
N GLN A 229 -0.43 18.56 -16.23
CA GLN A 229 0.71 19.46 -16.42
C GLN A 229 0.74 20.53 -15.34
N VAL A 230 1.95 20.92 -14.92
CA VAL A 230 2.18 22.01 -13.96
C VAL A 230 3.19 22.99 -14.56
N ILE A 231 2.88 24.29 -14.48
CA ILE A 231 3.83 25.37 -14.77
C ILE A 231 4.03 26.23 -13.52
N GLU A 232 5.23 26.77 -13.35
CA GLU A 232 5.54 27.75 -12.30
C GLU A 232 5.64 29.14 -12.91
N HIS A 233 4.97 30.12 -12.30
CA HIS A 233 5.10 31.52 -12.67
C HIS A 233 4.94 32.42 -11.44
N ALA A 234 5.83 33.40 -11.29
CA ALA A 234 5.81 34.37 -10.18
C ALA A 234 5.71 33.72 -8.77
N GLY A 235 6.36 32.57 -8.57
CA GLY A 235 6.36 31.83 -7.30
C GLY A 235 5.07 31.04 -7.00
N LEU A 236 4.12 31.02 -7.94
CA LEU A 236 2.89 30.23 -7.89
C LEU A 236 3.02 29.00 -8.80
N LEU A 237 2.41 27.88 -8.39
CA LEU A 237 2.24 26.71 -9.25
C LEU A 237 0.83 26.71 -9.83
N TYR A 238 0.72 26.36 -11.11
CA TYR A 238 -0.53 26.27 -11.83
C TYR A 238 -0.65 24.87 -12.44
N ALA A 239 -1.61 24.10 -11.94
CA ALA A 239 -1.89 22.74 -12.35
C ALA A 239 -3.09 22.71 -13.30
N PHE A 240 -2.95 21.96 -14.39
CA PHE A 240 -3.97 21.77 -15.41
C PHE A 240 -4.09 20.28 -15.73
N TRP A 241 -5.30 19.77 -15.89
CA TRP A 241 -5.55 18.41 -16.36
C TRP A 241 -6.88 18.32 -17.11
N THR A 242 -7.05 17.24 -17.85
CA THR A 242 -8.34 16.87 -18.40
C THR A 242 -9.08 15.99 -17.39
N GLN A 243 -10.36 16.26 -17.18
CA GLN A 243 -11.17 15.63 -16.14
C GLN A 243 -12.54 15.20 -16.68
N ALA A 244 -13.07 14.06 -16.20
CA ALA A 244 -14.37 13.54 -16.62
C ALA A 244 -14.94 12.48 -15.64
N SER A 245 -16.15 11.96 -15.95
CA SER A 245 -16.68 10.74 -15.30
C SER A 245 -15.99 9.45 -15.75
N ARG A 246 -15.44 9.49 -16.96
CA ARG A 246 -14.67 8.45 -17.65
C ARG A 246 -13.99 9.15 -18.81
N GLU A 247 -12.85 8.63 -19.24
CA GLU A 247 -12.24 9.02 -20.52
C GLU A 247 -13.30 9.14 -21.61
N ALA A 248 -13.31 10.30 -22.28
CA ALA A 248 -14.16 10.59 -23.42
C ALA A 248 -15.68 10.75 -23.13
N ASP A 249 -16.10 10.79 -21.85
CA ASP A 249 -17.49 11.06 -21.50
C ASP A 249 -17.93 12.51 -21.81
N SER A 250 -19.24 12.74 -21.89
CA SER A 250 -19.83 14.04 -22.28
C SER A 250 -19.63 15.18 -21.27
N ASP A 251 -19.00 14.91 -20.13
CA ASP A 251 -18.60 15.86 -19.09
C ASP A 251 -17.09 16.11 -19.08
N GLN A 252 -16.38 15.77 -20.16
CA GLN A 252 -14.96 16.02 -20.30
C GLN A 252 -14.65 17.51 -20.40
N HIS A 253 -13.78 17.97 -19.52
CA HIS A 253 -13.42 19.37 -19.36
C HIS A 253 -11.97 19.54 -18.91
N ILE A 254 -11.46 20.76 -19.05
CA ILE A 254 -10.16 21.17 -18.50
C ILE A 254 -10.37 21.67 -17.09
N ALA A 255 -9.74 21.00 -16.13
CA ALA A 255 -9.66 21.43 -14.75
C ALA A 255 -8.38 22.24 -14.51
N PHE A 256 -8.50 23.23 -13.64
CA PHE A 256 -7.41 24.12 -13.24
C PHE A 256 -7.38 24.26 -11.72
N SER A 257 -6.18 24.17 -11.14
CA SER A 257 -5.93 24.47 -9.73
C SER A 257 -4.61 25.23 -9.60
N LYS A 258 -4.46 26.00 -8.52
CA LYS A 258 -3.23 26.71 -8.22
C LYS A 258 -2.75 26.45 -6.80
N SER A 259 -1.45 26.60 -6.60
CA SER A 259 -0.82 26.60 -5.29
C SER A 259 -0.01 27.87 -5.10
N ALA A 260 -0.19 28.50 -3.93
CA ALA A 260 0.58 29.67 -3.51
C ALA A 260 1.71 29.36 -2.52
N ASP A 261 1.87 28.08 -2.18
CA ASP A 261 2.76 27.60 -1.13
C ASP A 261 3.66 26.46 -1.65
N LYS A 262 4.04 26.52 -2.93
CA LYS A 262 4.91 25.54 -3.59
C LYS A 262 4.37 24.11 -3.48
N GLY A 263 3.07 23.97 -3.64
CA GLY A 263 2.28 22.73 -3.65
C GLY A 263 2.06 22.10 -2.28
N GLU A 264 2.18 22.87 -1.19
CA GLU A 264 1.82 22.37 0.17
C GLU A 264 0.30 22.24 0.28
N SER A 265 -0.44 23.13 -0.38
CA SER A 265 -1.86 23.07 -0.63
C SER A 265 -2.21 23.50 -2.06
N TRP A 266 -3.38 23.07 -2.53
CA TRP A 266 -3.92 23.37 -3.85
C TRP A 266 -5.34 23.90 -3.70
N SER A 267 -5.74 24.88 -4.52
CA SER A 267 -7.11 25.35 -4.55
C SER A 267 -8.05 24.24 -5.06
N ASP A 268 -9.34 24.32 -4.71
CA ASP A 268 -10.34 23.49 -5.38
C ASP A 268 -10.25 23.69 -6.90
N PRO A 269 -10.36 22.59 -7.69
CA PRO A 269 -10.32 22.71 -9.13
C PRO A 269 -11.50 23.53 -9.64
N VAL A 270 -11.22 24.41 -10.59
CA VAL A 270 -12.24 25.11 -11.37
C VAL A 270 -12.21 24.61 -12.80
N LEU A 271 -13.38 24.65 -13.46
CA LEU A 271 -13.50 24.32 -14.86
C LEU A 271 -13.04 25.50 -15.70
N LEU A 272 -11.98 25.31 -16.48
CA LEU A 272 -11.43 26.32 -17.39
C LEU A 272 -12.16 26.32 -18.74
N ALA A 273 -12.42 25.13 -19.29
CA ALA A 273 -13.12 24.94 -20.56
C ALA A 273 -13.78 23.55 -20.63
N GLY A 274 -14.78 23.39 -21.48
CA GLY A 274 -15.43 22.11 -21.71
C GLY A 274 -16.77 21.94 -20.98
N SER A 275 -17.20 20.70 -20.84
CA SER A 275 -18.54 20.39 -20.35
C SER A 275 -18.60 20.28 -18.82
N PRO A 276 -19.40 21.11 -18.13
CA PRO A 276 -19.44 21.10 -16.67
C PRO A 276 -20.17 19.90 -16.09
N ASN A 277 -21.03 19.26 -16.86
CA ASN A 277 -21.76 18.07 -16.43
C ASN A 277 -22.47 17.37 -17.60
N LYS A 278 -22.93 16.14 -17.33
CA LYS A 278 -23.71 15.35 -18.28
C LYS A 278 -25.16 15.83 -18.48
N LYS A 279 -25.69 16.69 -17.61
CA LYS A 279 -27.09 17.14 -17.64
C LYS A 279 -27.30 18.24 -18.68
N ASN A 280 -26.37 19.18 -18.77
CA ASN A 280 -26.31 20.27 -19.74
C ASN A 280 -24.94 20.25 -20.43
N PRO A 281 -24.68 19.24 -21.29
CA PRO A 281 -23.34 19.05 -21.82
C PRO A 281 -22.96 20.20 -22.75
N ALA A 282 -21.83 20.83 -22.47
CA ALA A 282 -21.17 21.70 -23.44
C ALA A 282 -20.27 20.84 -24.35
N LEU A 283 -19.68 21.48 -25.36
CA LEU A 283 -18.68 20.81 -26.20
C LEU A 283 -17.44 20.46 -25.37
N LEU A 284 -16.89 19.27 -25.59
CA LEU A 284 -15.77 18.74 -24.81
C LEU A 284 -14.48 19.54 -25.02
N ALA A 285 -13.69 19.68 -23.96
CA ALA A 285 -12.36 20.26 -24.01
C ALA A 285 -11.34 19.27 -23.42
N SER A 286 -10.18 19.11 -24.05
CA SER A 286 -9.21 18.08 -23.66
C SER A 286 -7.77 18.42 -24.03
N TRP A 287 -6.83 17.75 -23.37
CA TRP A 287 -5.40 17.75 -23.70
C TRP A 287 -4.79 19.15 -23.73
N GLN A 288 -5.02 19.87 -22.64
CA GLN A 288 -4.58 21.24 -22.48
C GLN A 288 -3.06 21.38 -22.41
N GLN A 289 -2.56 22.50 -22.93
CA GLN A 289 -1.15 22.83 -23.10
C GLN A 289 -0.90 24.24 -22.52
N PRO A 290 -0.65 24.35 -21.20
CA PRO A 290 -0.18 25.57 -20.55
C PRO A 290 1.18 26.04 -21.07
N MET A 291 1.32 27.35 -21.26
CA MET A 291 2.54 28.03 -21.68
C MET A 291 2.63 29.40 -21.01
N ILE A 292 3.85 29.93 -20.90
CA ILE A 292 4.11 31.28 -20.40
C ILE A 292 4.82 32.04 -21.51
N SER A 293 4.29 33.20 -21.90
CA SER A 293 4.97 34.09 -22.86
C SER A 293 6.16 34.79 -22.22
N THR A 294 7.04 35.37 -23.04
CA THR A 294 8.14 36.22 -22.57
C THR A 294 7.68 37.46 -21.80
N SER A 295 6.43 37.91 -22.01
CA SER A 295 5.81 38.99 -21.24
C SER A 295 5.23 38.54 -19.89
N GLY A 296 5.29 37.25 -19.57
CA GLY A 296 4.75 36.68 -18.33
C GLY A 296 3.26 36.33 -18.38
N ARG A 297 2.62 36.44 -19.55
CA ARG A 297 1.21 36.04 -19.70
C ARG A 297 1.11 34.52 -19.78
N ILE A 298 0.20 33.96 -19.00
CA ILE A 298 -0.10 32.53 -19.06
C ILE A 298 -1.13 32.31 -20.17
N TYR A 299 -0.86 31.32 -21.02
CA TYR A 299 -1.77 30.79 -22.02
C TYR A 299 -2.07 29.35 -21.67
N CYS A 300 -3.30 28.90 -21.92
CA CYS A 300 -3.67 27.50 -21.88
C CYS A 300 -4.43 27.21 -23.17
N LEU A 301 -3.85 26.39 -24.05
CA LEU A 301 -4.49 25.95 -25.29
C LEU A 301 -5.07 24.54 -25.11
N TRP A 302 -6.13 24.15 -25.81
CA TRP A 302 -6.71 22.81 -25.73
C TRP A 302 -7.38 22.38 -27.03
N ASN A 303 -7.65 21.07 -27.15
CA ASN A 303 -8.49 20.53 -28.20
C ASN A 303 -9.97 20.73 -27.80
N GLN A 304 -10.68 21.56 -28.55
CA GLN A 304 -12.09 21.86 -28.37
C GLN A 304 -12.92 21.10 -29.40
N GLN A 305 -13.80 20.21 -28.94
CA GLN A 305 -14.79 19.60 -29.80
C GLN A 305 -15.63 20.67 -30.49
N THR A 306 -15.78 20.58 -31.81
CA THR A 306 -16.60 21.52 -32.60
C THR A 306 -17.71 20.82 -33.38
N THR A 307 -17.78 19.49 -33.31
CA THR A 307 -18.76 18.66 -34.02
C THR A 307 -19.24 17.52 -33.14
N SER A 308 -20.29 16.82 -33.56
CA SER A 308 -20.82 15.63 -32.89
C SER A 308 -20.05 14.33 -33.19
N ARG A 309 -18.89 14.38 -33.87
CA ARG A 309 -18.13 13.18 -34.30
C ARG A 309 -17.44 12.40 -33.17
N GLY A 310 -17.86 12.62 -31.93
CA GLY A 310 -17.26 12.03 -30.74
C GLY A 310 -16.12 12.89 -30.18
N PRO A 311 -15.50 12.42 -29.09
CA PRO A 311 -14.40 13.10 -28.43
C PRO A 311 -13.17 13.14 -29.35
N HIS A 312 -12.24 14.08 -29.09
CA HIS A 312 -10.95 14.21 -29.77
C HIS A 312 -10.96 14.74 -31.22
N CYS A 313 -12.13 14.98 -31.82
CA CYS A 313 -12.27 15.67 -33.11
C CYS A 313 -12.59 17.16 -32.87
N GLY A 314 -11.57 18.02 -32.90
CA GLY A 314 -11.73 19.41 -32.50
C GLY A 314 -10.76 20.40 -33.14
N GLN A 315 -11.00 21.67 -32.86
CA GLN A 315 -10.13 22.79 -33.19
C GLN A 315 -9.27 23.14 -31.98
N MET A 316 -8.17 23.86 -32.20
CA MET A 316 -7.31 24.34 -31.11
C MET A 316 -7.83 25.67 -30.58
N PHE A 317 -8.33 25.68 -29.34
CA PHE A 317 -8.86 26.85 -28.65
C PHE A 317 -7.91 27.25 -27.51
N GLY A 318 -8.08 28.43 -26.93
CA GLY A 318 -7.23 28.88 -25.84
C GLY A 318 -7.82 29.99 -24.98
N ALA A 319 -7.32 30.07 -23.75
CA ALA A 319 -7.57 31.15 -22.80
C ALA A 319 -6.23 31.66 -22.26
N TYR A 320 -6.23 32.88 -21.73
CA TYR A 320 -5.03 33.53 -21.23
C TYR A 320 -5.35 34.39 -20.01
N SER A 321 -4.32 34.78 -19.26
CA SER A 321 -4.46 35.33 -17.90
C SER A 321 -4.67 36.85 -17.80
N ASP A 322 -5.19 37.52 -18.83
CA ASP A 322 -5.45 38.97 -18.80
C ASP A 322 -6.92 39.35 -18.61
#